data_AF-A0A9W6GLJ6-F1
#
_entry.id   AF-A0A9W6GLJ6-F1
#
_cell.length_a   1.000
_cell.length_b   1.000
_cell.length_c   1.000
_cell.angle_alpha   90.00
_cell.angle_beta   90.00
_cell.angle_gamma   90.00
#
_symmetry.space_group_name_H-M   'P 1'
#
loop_
_entity.id
_entity.type
_entity.pdbx_description
1 polymer ?
#
loop_
_entity_poly.entity_id
_entity_poly.type
_entity_poly.pdbx_seq_one_letter_code
_entity_poly.pdbx_strand_id
1 'polypeptide(L)' 'MSEHYEVANNIRAEIRRRDMTLEDVAKKIGLSRQSYTTRLNRFARGEDVLFSFLEKTAMALEVPLTIFF' A
#
# COMPACT_ATOMS: atom_id res chain seq x y z
N MET A 1 -0.96 11.60 15.01
CA MET A 1 -1.07 10.46 14.07
C MET A 1 0.33 9.98 13.77
N SER A 2 0.55 8.67 13.56
CA SER A 2 1.87 8.16 13.19
C SER A 2 2.11 8.39 11.69
N GLU A 3 3.36 8.64 11.30
CA GLU A 3 3.78 8.79 9.90
C GLU A 3 3.33 7.59 9.04
N HIS A 4 3.46 6.37 9.58
CA HIS A 4 3.01 5.16 8.90
C HIS A 4 1.50 5.13 8.61
N TYR A 5 0.69 5.72 9.48
CA TYR A 5 -0.76 5.80 9.26
C TYR A 5 -1.08 6.73 8.09
N GLU A 6 -0.38 7.86 7.97
CA GLU A 6 -0.53 8.81 6.87
C GLU A 6 -0.10 8.17 5.54
N VAL A 7 1.07 7.53 5.51
CA VAL A 7 1.55 6.79 4.33
C VAL A 7 0.53 5.71 3.90
N ALA A 8 -0.02 4.94 4.85
CA ALA A 8 -1.06 3.94 4.53
C ALA A 8 -2.33 4.56 3.94
N ASN A 9 -2.71 5.76 4.38
CA ASN A 9 -3.84 6.50 3.84
C ASN A 9 -3.55 7.08 2.45
N ASN A 10 -2.33 7.57 2.21
CA ASN A 10 -1.87 8.01 0.91
C ASN A 10 -1.93 6.86 -0.12
N ILE A 11 -1.50 5.67 0.26
CA ILE A 11 -1.65 4.46 -0.57
C ILE A 11 -3.13 4.23 -0.90
N ARG A 12 -4.02 4.20 0.10
CA ARG A 12 -5.47 3.99 -0.14
C ARG A 12 -6.09 5.09 -1.01
N ALA A 13 -5.60 6.32 -0.90
CA ALA A 13 -6.06 7.42 -1.74
C ALA A 13 -5.60 7.24 -3.18
N GLU A 14 -4.33 6.88 -3.39
CA GLU A 14 -3.76 6.67 -4.72
C GLU A 14 -4.41 5.49 -5.46
N ILE A 15 -4.69 4.40 -4.75
CA ILE A 15 -5.47 3.27 -5.27
C ILE A 15 -6.83 3.73 -5.79
N ARG A 16 -7.53 4.58 -5.02
CA ARG A 16 -8.84 5.13 -5.40
C ARG A 16 -8.75 6.12 -6.56
N ARG A 17 -7.72 6.97 -6.61
CA ARG A 17 -7.51 7.93 -7.73
C ARG A 17 -7.31 7.22 -9.07
N ARG A 18 -6.84 5.99 -9.04
CA ARG A 18 -6.59 5.15 -10.22
C ARG A 18 -7.73 4.21 -10.57
N ASP A 19 -8.89 4.36 -9.92
CA ASP A 19 -10.05 3.47 -10.07
C ASP A 19 -9.72 1.98 -9.86
N MET A 20 -8.72 1.70 -9.00
CA MET A 20 -8.33 0.34 -8.64
C MET A 20 -8.92 -0.06 -7.29
N THR A 21 -9.06 -1.37 -7.07
CA THR A 21 -9.36 -1.93 -5.75
C THR A 21 -8.08 -2.40 -5.06
N LEU A 22 -8.17 -2.61 -3.73
CA LEU A 22 -7.08 -3.28 -2.98
C LEU A 22 -6.79 -4.68 -3.50
N GLU A 23 -7.78 -5.35 -4.09
CA GLU A 23 -7.61 -6.68 -4.67
C GLU A 23 -6.79 -6.62 -5.97
N ASP A 24 -7.02 -5.62 -6.82
CA ASP A 24 -6.27 -5.46 -8.07
C ASP A 24 -4.79 -5.23 -7.80
N VAL A 25 -4.48 -4.36 -6.83
CA VAL A 25 -3.10 -4.10 -6.40
C VAL A 25 -2.48 -5.34 -5.77
N ALA A 26 -3.21 -6.04 -4.90
CA ALA A 26 -2.75 -7.28 -4.28
C ALA A 26 -2.37 -8.32 -5.34
N LYS A 27 -3.24 -8.53 -6.35
CA LYS A 27 -3.00 -9.45 -7.47
C LYS A 27 -1.75 -9.07 -8.26
N LYS A 28 -1.56 -7.78 -8.57
CA LYS A 28 -0.37 -7.29 -9.28
C LYS A 28 0.95 -7.61 -8.55
N ILE A 29 0.93 -7.74 -7.23
CA ILE A 29 2.13 -8.06 -6.43
C ILE A 29 2.16 -9.51 -5.91
N GLY A 30 1.29 -10.38 -6.43
CA GLY A 30 1.24 -11.80 -6.07
C GLY A 30 0.70 -12.09 -4.67
N LEU A 31 -0.15 -11.23 -4.13
CA LEU A 31 -0.80 -11.41 -2.83
C LEU A 31 -2.32 -11.60 -2.96
N SER A 32 -2.92 -12.26 -1.98
CA SER A 32 -4.37 -12.20 -1.78
C SER A 32 -4.78 -10.84 -1.21
N ARG A 33 -6.02 -10.42 -1.48
CA ARG A 33 -6.61 -9.20 -0.90
C ARG A 33 -6.47 -9.16 0.63
N GLN A 34 -6.72 -10.30 1.30
CA GLN A 34 -6.62 -10.39 2.75
C GLN A 34 -5.18 -10.20 3.24
N SER A 35 -4.21 -10.84 2.59
CA SER A 35 -2.78 -10.69 2.93
C SER A 35 -2.31 -9.25 2.75
N TYR A 36 -2.71 -8.62 1.64
CA TYR A 36 -2.41 -7.21 1.37
C TYR A 36 -3.01 -6.27 2.44
N THR A 37 -4.29 -6.46 2.76
CA THR A 37 -5.00 -5.64 3.75
C THR A 37 -4.37 -5.78 5.15
N THR A 38 -4.02 -7.00 5.55
CA THR A 38 -3.34 -7.26 6.82
C THR A 38 -1.99 -6.56 6.89
N ARG A 39 -1.17 -6.64 5.82
CA ARG A 39 0.13 -5.95 5.75
C ARG A 39 -0.04 -4.43 5.81
N LEU A 40 -0.97 -3.87 5.05
CA LEU A 40 -1.23 -2.43 5.06
C LEU A 40 -1.72 -1.93 6.42
N ASN A 41 -2.53 -2.72 7.13
CA ASN A 41 -3.00 -2.38 8.48
C ASN A 41 -1.89 -2.50 9.53
N ARG A 42 -1.03 -3.51 9.44
CA ARG A 42 0.16 -3.64 10.30
C ARG A 42 1.13 -2.50 10.08
N PHE A 43 1.41 -2.18 8.82
CA PHE A 43 2.21 -1.00 8.46
C PHE A 43 1.62 0.27 9.07
N ALA A 44 0.32 0.51 8.91
CA ALA A 44 -0.35 1.69 9.48
C ALA A 44 -0.22 1.80 11.02
N ARG A 45 -0.05 0.67 11.71
CA ARG A 45 0.19 0.59 13.17
C ARG A 45 1.68 0.67 13.56
N GLY A 46 2.58 0.73 12.59
CA GLY A 46 4.04 0.68 12.79
C GLY A 46 4.57 -0.72 13.12
N GLU A 47 3.78 -1.77 12.93
CA GLU A 47 4.14 -3.15 13.29
C GLU A 47 4.98 -3.86 12.21
N ASP A 48 4.92 -3.39 10.96
CA ASP A 48 5.54 -4.05 9.81
C ASP A 48 6.06 -2.99 8.82
N VAL A 49 7.37 -2.73 8.84
CA VAL A 49 8.04 -1.73 7.97
C VAL A 49 8.88 -2.45 6.93
N LEU A 50 8.25 -3.28 6.11
CA LEU A 50 8.91 -3.83 4.93
C LEU A 50 8.88 -2.76 3.83
N PHE A 51 9.97 -2.01 3.67
CA PHE A 51 10.16 -1.08 2.55
C PHE A 51 9.82 -1.73 1.20
N SER A 52 10.16 -3.01 1.04
CA SER A 52 9.83 -3.83 -0.13
C SER A 52 8.33 -4.00 -0.41
N PHE A 53 7.46 -3.91 0.61
CA PHE A 53 6.01 -3.91 0.41
C PHE A 53 5.52 -2.59 -0.19
N LEU A 54 6.09 -1.46 0.25
CA LEU A 54 5.78 -0.15 -0.29
C LEU A 54 6.28 -0.01 -1.73
N GLU A 55 7.51 -0.46 -2.00
CA GLU A 55 8.08 -0.47 -3.36
C GLU A 55 7.21 -1.29 -4.33
N LYS A 56 6.84 -2.52 -3.95
CA LYS A 56 5.96 -3.36 -4.77
C LYS A 56 4.60 -2.71 -5.00
N THR A 57 4.04 -2.07 -3.98
CA THR A 57 2.78 -1.33 -4.10
C THR A 57 2.91 -0.16 -5.08
N ALA A 58 3.98 0.63 -4.98
CA ALA A 58 4.26 1.73 -5.89
C ALA A 58 4.44 1.24 -7.34
N MET A 59 5.17 0.14 -7.53
CA MET A 59 5.32 -0.50 -8.84
C MET A 59 3.99 -1.00 -9.42
N ALA A 60 3.15 -1.64 -8.61
CA ALA A 60 1.83 -2.11 -9.05
C ALA A 60 0.88 -0.96 -9.42
N LEU A 61 1.05 0.18 -8.74
CA LEU A 61 0.37 1.42 -9.04
C LEU A 61 1.08 2.23 -10.12
N GLU A 62 2.22 1.81 -10.66
CA GLU A 62 2.96 2.56 -11.68
C GLU A 62 3.17 4.03 -11.27
N VAL A 63 3.54 4.23 -9.99
CA VAL A 63 3.88 5.53 -9.41
C VAL A 63 5.26 5.49 -8.78
N PRO A 64 5.96 6.63 -8.70
CA PRO A 64 7.12 6.76 -7.81
C PRO A 64 6.73 6.51 -6.36
N LEU A 65 7.60 5.83 -5.60
CA LEU A 65 7.39 5.56 -4.17
C LEU A 65 7.20 6.85 -3.35
N THR A 66 7.80 7.96 -3.80
CA THR A 66 7.70 9.28 -3.16
C THR A 66 6.27 9.83 -3.09
N ILE A 67 5.33 9.33 -3.89
CA ILE A 67 3.92 9.75 -3.83
C ILE A 67 3.25 9.36 -2.50
N PHE A 68 3.81 8.38 -1.78
CA PHE A 68 3.23 7.96 -0.50
C PHE A 68 3.67 8.82 0.70
N PHE A 69 4.72 9.65 0.54
CA PHE A 69 5.37 10.41 1.61
C PHE A 69 5.12 11.92 1.45
#